data_AF-A0A258IKL4-F1
#
_entry.id   AF-A0A258IKL4-F1
#
_cell.length_a   1.000
_cell.length_b   1.000
_cell.length_c   1.000
_cell.angle_alpha   90.00
_cell.angle_beta   90.00
_cell.angle_gamma   90.00
#
_symmetry.space_group_name_H-M   'P 1'
#
loop_
_entity.id
_entity.type
_entity.pdbx_description
1 polymer ?
#
loop_
_entity_poly.entity_id
_entity_poly.type
_entity_poly.pdbx_seq_one_letter_code
_entity_poly.pdbx_strand_id
1 'polypeptide(L)'
;MLHAPIPHPGRSPGVSACVRCLGRRHDHLADRRRRGPRRRRHRPDPDPRQPRPAASGDPDPGLPRLRPSRDRRALAGPGRAVAGPLPKGSPVSDQALADGLVAALKAAPAVTAILGQRIYARSPRVPTYPCLAVSRTESRVVEGEVIEHLLTLTCVSKFGGPEEARAVVAAVRAVIHDARPTIAGRRLVNLRVAYADVFPAAERELTLGIVRVRAVTEPL
;
A
#
# COMPACT_ATOMS: atom_id res chain seq x y z
N MET A 1 -15.11 52.92 -45.35
CA MET A 1 -16.50 52.62 -44.99
C MET A 1 -17.11 51.75 -46.07
N LEU A 2 -17.28 50.44 -45.81
CA LEU A 2 -18.16 49.58 -46.60
C LEU A 2 -18.60 48.41 -45.70
N HIS A 3 -19.88 48.41 -45.39
CA HIS A 3 -20.64 47.35 -44.73
C HIS A 3 -20.87 46.18 -45.69
N ALA A 4 -20.71 44.94 -45.22
CA ALA A 4 -21.55 43.81 -45.61
C ALA A 4 -21.44 42.66 -44.59
N PRO A 5 -22.50 41.84 -44.39
CA PRO A 5 -22.77 41.13 -43.14
C PRO A 5 -22.55 39.61 -43.18
N ILE A 6 -22.62 39.06 -41.96
CA ILE A 6 -22.43 37.69 -41.50
C ILE A 6 -23.41 36.68 -42.14
N PRO A 7 -22.96 35.47 -42.51
CA PRO A 7 -23.84 34.32 -42.70
C PRO A 7 -23.88 33.42 -41.45
N HIS A 8 -25.09 33.21 -40.93
CA HIS A 8 -25.41 32.11 -40.01
C HIS A 8 -25.54 30.79 -40.78
N PRO A 9 -25.15 29.68 -40.18
CA PRO A 9 -25.97 28.47 -40.20
C PRO A 9 -26.07 27.93 -38.75
N GLY A 10 -27.15 27.35 -38.27
CA GLY A 10 -28.24 26.63 -38.91
C GLY A 10 -28.65 25.58 -37.88
N ARG A 11 -29.84 25.73 -37.33
CA ARG A 11 -30.41 24.96 -36.23
C ARG A 11 -30.79 23.54 -36.70
N SER A 12 -30.56 22.59 -35.79
CA SER A 12 -30.82 21.14 -35.85
C SER A 12 -32.26 20.72 -36.20
N PRO A 13 -32.44 19.47 -36.65
CA PRO A 13 -33.05 18.42 -35.80
C PRO A 13 -32.26 17.10 -35.93
N GLY A 14 -32.10 16.22 -34.93
CA GLY A 14 -33.11 15.61 -34.07
C GLY A 14 -33.15 14.11 -34.37
N VAL A 15 -33.19 13.29 -33.30
CA VAL A 15 -33.59 11.87 -33.27
C VAL A 15 -32.54 10.81 -33.68
N SER A 16 -32.01 10.06 -32.72
CA SER A 16 -32.56 8.72 -32.42
C SER A 16 -31.71 7.98 -31.37
N ALA A 17 -32.33 7.73 -30.22
CA ALA A 17 -31.87 6.73 -29.29
C ALA A 17 -32.03 5.33 -29.90
N CYS A 18 -30.99 4.52 -29.85
CA CYS A 18 -31.12 3.07 -29.96
C CYS A 18 -30.48 2.41 -28.74
N VAL A 19 -31.29 2.31 -27.70
CA VAL A 19 -31.25 1.17 -26.79
C VAL A 19 -31.53 -0.07 -27.63
N ARG A 20 -30.62 -1.05 -27.62
CA ARG A 20 -31.02 -2.46 -27.71
C ARG A 20 -29.95 -3.39 -27.16
N CYS A 21 -30.36 -4.04 -26.08
CA CYS A 21 -29.79 -5.20 -25.43
C CYS A 21 -29.61 -6.37 -26.41
N LEU A 22 -28.40 -6.95 -26.45
CA LEU A 22 -28.11 -8.33 -26.88
C LEU A 22 -26.79 -8.71 -26.17
N GLY A 23 -26.63 -9.79 -25.43
CA GLY A 23 -27.50 -10.90 -25.10
C GLY A 23 -26.77 -11.75 -24.07
N ARG A 24 -27.54 -12.31 -23.14
CA ARG A 24 -27.11 -13.40 -22.26
C ARG A 24 -26.57 -14.55 -23.13
N ARG A 25 -25.44 -15.12 -22.75
CA ARG A 25 -25.17 -16.55 -22.97
C ARG A 25 -24.82 -17.19 -21.64
N HIS A 26 -25.79 -17.93 -21.13
CA HIS A 26 -25.54 -19.11 -20.32
C HIS A 26 -24.60 -20.01 -21.11
N ASP A 27 -23.55 -20.50 -20.46
CA ASP A 27 -23.14 -21.88 -20.67
C ASP A 27 -22.93 -22.55 -19.31
N HIS A 28 -23.86 -23.47 -19.04
CA HIS A 28 -23.68 -24.58 -18.13
C HIS A 28 -22.46 -25.38 -18.58
N LEU A 29 -21.49 -25.56 -17.68
CA LEU A 29 -20.65 -26.76 -17.73
C LEU A 29 -20.88 -27.59 -16.47
N ALA A 30 -21.33 -28.80 -16.76
CA ALA A 30 -21.84 -29.81 -15.86
C ALA A 30 -20.82 -30.29 -14.80
N ASP A 31 -21.36 -30.41 -13.58
CA ASP A 31 -21.29 -31.60 -12.73
C ASP A 31 -20.65 -32.84 -13.36
N ARG A 32 -19.49 -33.27 -12.82
CA ARG A 32 -19.14 -34.70 -12.75
C ARG A 32 -18.37 -35.03 -11.46
N ARG A 33 -19.11 -35.69 -10.57
CA ARG A 33 -18.76 -36.96 -9.88
C ARG A 33 -18.09 -36.87 -8.50
N ARG A 34 -18.97 -37.04 -7.51
CA ARG A 34 -19.04 -38.21 -6.61
C ARG A 34 -17.72 -38.67 -5.96
N ARG A 35 -17.58 -38.44 -4.65
CA ARG A 35 -17.21 -39.48 -3.66
C ARG A 35 -17.81 -39.11 -2.30
N GLY A 36 -18.46 -40.12 -1.70
CA GLY A 36 -19.50 -39.97 -0.69
C GLY A 36 -19.03 -39.90 0.78
N PRO A 37 -19.96 -40.11 1.73
CA PRO A 37 -19.83 -39.67 3.11
C PRO A 37 -19.15 -40.73 3.98
N ARG A 38 -18.29 -40.31 4.92
CA ARG A 38 -17.81 -41.16 6.01
C ARG A 38 -18.29 -40.65 7.36
N ARG A 39 -19.42 -41.26 7.75
CA ARG A 39 -19.74 -41.85 9.06
C ARG A 39 -19.52 -40.97 10.30
N ARG A 40 -20.66 -40.51 10.82
CA ARG A 40 -20.95 -40.30 12.24
C ARG A 40 -20.39 -41.45 13.09
N ARG A 41 -19.72 -41.12 14.20
CA ARG A 41 -19.64 -42.00 15.37
C ARG A 41 -19.98 -41.20 16.63
N HIS A 42 -21.09 -41.64 17.21
CA HIS A 42 -21.60 -41.51 18.56
C HIS A 42 -20.62 -41.06 19.66
N ARG A 43 -21.09 -40.08 20.46
CA ARG A 43 -20.78 -39.93 21.90
C ARG A 43 -21.18 -41.18 22.69
N PRO A 44 -20.58 -41.42 23.86
CA PRO A 44 -21.30 -41.08 25.10
C PRO A 44 -20.44 -40.40 26.18
N ASP A 45 -21.07 -39.49 26.91
CA ASP A 45 -20.71 -39.06 28.27
C ASP A 45 -21.34 -40.09 29.24
N PRO A 46 -20.73 -40.43 30.40
CA PRO A 46 -21.32 -39.93 31.65
C PRO A 46 -20.37 -39.74 32.86
N ASP A 47 -20.56 -38.59 33.52
CA ASP A 47 -20.88 -38.38 34.97
C ASP A 47 -19.80 -38.63 36.05
N PRO A 48 -19.97 -38.12 37.30
CA PRO A 48 -18.91 -37.46 38.06
C PRO A 48 -18.48 -38.38 39.22
N ARG A 49 -17.38 -38.08 39.91
CA ARG A 49 -17.16 -38.31 41.35
C ARG A 49 -15.68 -38.19 41.70
N GLN A 50 -15.38 -37.10 42.42
CA GLN A 50 -14.52 -37.02 43.62
C GLN A 50 -12.99 -37.25 43.48
N PRO A 51 -12.17 -36.91 44.51
CA PRO A 51 -12.22 -35.80 45.47
C PRO A 51 -10.88 -35.01 45.53
N ARG A 52 -10.88 -33.87 46.22
CA ARG A 52 -9.68 -33.15 46.69
C ARG A 52 -8.92 -33.98 47.73
N PRO A 53 -7.60 -33.76 47.86
CA PRO A 53 -7.02 -33.60 49.19
C PRO A 53 -6.33 -32.25 49.35
N ALA A 54 -6.56 -31.65 50.51
CA ALA A 54 -5.74 -30.60 51.09
C ALA A 54 -4.40 -31.21 51.53
N ALA A 55 -3.31 -30.47 51.33
CA ALA A 55 -2.05 -30.72 52.01
C ALA A 55 -1.53 -29.39 52.54
N SER A 56 -1.64 -29.27 53.86
CA SER A 56 -0.94 -28.37 54.76
C SER A 56 0.58 -28.53 54.64
N GLY A 57 1.30 -27.41 54.64
CA GLY A 57 2.76 -27.35 54.80
C GLY A 57 3.14 -26.02 55.45
N ASP A 58 3.87 -26.12 56.55
CA ASP A 58 4.31 -25.07 57.48
C ASP A 58 5.04 -23.86 56.85
N PRO A 59 5.06 -22.71 57.55
CA PRO A 59 5.96 -21.61 57.25
C PRO A 59 7.28 -21.77 58.01
N ASP A 60 8.42 -21.72 57.30
CA ASP A 60 9.72 -21.48 57.93
C ASP A 60 10.41 -20.27 57.25
N PRO A 61 11.16 -19.44 58.01
CA PRO A 61 11.48 -18.07 57.70
C PRO A 61 12.87 -17.95 57.06
N GLY A 62 13.09 -16.85 56.34
CA GLY A 62 14.44 -16.41 56.02
C GLY A 62 14.58 -15.88 54.62
N LEU A 63 14.19 -14.61 54.41
CA LEU A 63 14.74 -13.82 53.32
C LEU A 63 15.28 -12.50 53.87
N PRO A 64 16.59 -12.22 53.72
CA PRO A 64 17.15 -10.93 54.10
C PRO A 64 16.65 -9.83 53.16
N ARG A 65 16.24 -8.71 53.77
CA ARG A 65 15.80 -7.50 53.08
C ARG A 65 16.96 -6.92 52.25
N LEU A 66 16.88 -7.02 50.93
CA LEU A 66 17.72 -6.26 50.02
C LEU A 66 17.24 -4.80 49.99
N ARG A 67 18.13 -3.90 50.42
CA ARG A 67 17.97 -2.44 50.32
C ARG A 67 17.85 -2.04 48.85
N PRO A 68 16.97 -1.08 48.48
CA PRO A 68 16.99 -0.53 47.15
C PRO A 68 18.20 0.39 46.99
N SER A 69 19.10 0.00 46.09
CA SER A 69 20.17 0.83 45.56
C SER A 69 19.58 1.96 44.72
N ARG A 70 19.69 3.18 45.23
CA ARG A 70 19.72 4.39 44.41
C ARG A 70 20.99 4.29 43.55
N ASP A 71 20.84 4.17 42.23
CA ASP A 71 21.62 4.99 41.30
C ASP A 71 21.30 4.71 39.82
N ARG A 72 21.11 5.82 39.10
CA ARG A 72 21.42 6.05 37.66
C ARG A 72 20.49 5.32 36.65
N ARG A 73 20.03 5.96 35.58
CA ARG A 73 20.68 6.95 34.73
C ARG A 73 19.64 7.66 33.86
N ALA A 74 19.91 8.93 33.58
CA ALA A 74 19.10 9.84 32.78
C ALA A 74 18.64 9.24 31.44
N LEU A 75 17.37 9.46 31.14
CA LEU A 75 16.78 9.31 29.82
C LEU A 75 17.48 10.30 28.86
N ALA A 76 18.31 9.77 27.97
CA ALA A 76 18.79 10.49 26.81
C ALA A 76 17.57 10.85 25.94
N GLY A 77 17.28 12.15 25.82
CA GLY A 77 16.31 12.66 24.86
C GLY A 77 16.76 12.37 23.42
N PRO A 78 15.83 12.33 22.45
CA PRO A 78 16.19 12.13 21.05
C PRO A 78 16.97 13.36 20.56
N GLY A 79 18.28 13.19 20.37
CA GLY A 79 19.14 14.18 19.76
C GLY A 79 18.64 14.49 18.35
N ARG A 80 18.16 15.71 18.17
CA ARG A 80 17.89 16.33 16.87
C ARG A 80 19.20 16.35 16.10
N ALA A 81 19.34 15.47 15.10
CA ALA A 81 20.50 15.43 14.23
C ALA A 81 20.67 16.81 13.58
N VAL A 82 21.77 17.48 13.92
CA VAL A 82 22.19 18.74 13.30
C VAL A 82 22.57 18.41 11.87
N ALA A 83 21.84 18.97 10.91
CA ALA A 83 22.14 18.87 9.49
C ALA A 83 23.43 19.64 9.21
N GLY A 84 24.58 18.94 9.31
CA GLY A 84 25.83 19.40 8.73
C GLY A 84 25.74 19.40 7.20
N PRO A 85 26.63 20.13 6.51
CA PRO A 85 26.68 20.14 5.04
C PRO A 85 26.84 18.70 4.54
N LEU A 86 25.87 18.25 3.76
CA LEU A 86 25.88 16.90 3.17
C LEU A 86 27.16 16.73 2.34
N PRO A 87 27.91 15.63 2.52
CA PRO A 87 29.08 15.36 1.71
C PRO A 87 28.67 15.31 0.23
N LYS A 88 29.51 15.87 -0.65
CA LYS A 88 29.33 15.76 -2.11
C LYS A 88 29.35 14.27 -2.46
N GLY A 89 28.25 13.76 -3.01
CA GLY A 89 28.03 12.32 -3.25
C GLY A 89 27.25 11.59 -2.16
N SER A 90 26.50 12.28 -1.29
CA SER A 90 25.66 11.59 -0.30
C SER A 90 24.69 10.63 -1.03
N PRO A 91 24.61 9.35 -0.61
CA PRO A 91 23.65 8.40 -1.20
C PRO A 91 22.26 9.02 -1.15
N VAL A 92 21.42 8.80 -2.18
CA VAL A 92 20.01 9.19 -2.12
C VAL A 92 19.48 8.73 -0.76
N SER A 93 19.00 9.66 0.07
CA SER A 93 18.16 9.23 1.18
C SER A 93 16.94 8.61 0.53
N ASP A 94 16.70 7.32 0.73
CA ASP A 94 15.52 6.60 0.22
C ASP A 94 14.21 7.37 0.47
N GLN A 95 14.21 8.17 1.54
CA GLN A 95 13.14 9.09 1.89
C GLN A 95 12.92 10.21 0.84
N ALA A 96 13.98 10.84 0.33
CA ALA A 96 13.88 11.91 -0.68
C ALA A 96 13.26 11.40 -1.99
N LEU A 97 13.59 10.16 -2.38
CA LEU A 97 12.99 9.50 -3.54
C LEU A 97 11.52 9.17 -3.29
N ALA A 98 11.18 8.65 -2.11
CA ALA A 98 9.80 8.39 -1.71
C ALA A 98 8.97 9.68 -1.70
N ASP A 99 9.51 10.78 -1.16
CA ASP A 99 8.83 12.08 -1.10
C ASP A 99 8.61 12.67 -2.50
N GLY A 100 9.60 12.58 -3.39
CA GLY A 100 9.46 13.03 -4.79
C GLY A 100 8.40 12.25 -5.55
N LEU A 101 8.32 10.92 -5.35
CA LEU A 101 7.28 10.08 -5.94
C LEU A 101 5.90 10.42 -5.40
N VAL A 102 5.78 10.62 -4.08
CA VAL A 102 4.51 11.00 -3.45
C VAL A 102 4.05 12.36 -3.92
N ALA A 103 4.95 13.33 -4.08
CA ALA A 103 4.63 14.64 -4.62
C ALA A 103 4.09 14.54 -6.06
N ALA A 104 4.75 13.76 -6.92
CA ALA A 104 4.29 13.54 -8.29
C ALA A 104 2.91 12.85 -8.35
N LEU A 105 2.68 11.85 -7.51
CA LEU A 105 1.38 11.17 -7.43
C LEU A 105 0.27 12.09 -6.90
N LYS A 106 0.58 12.96 -5.93
CA LYS A 106 -0.36 13.96 -5.42
C LYS A 106 -0.67 15.08 -6.40
N ALA A 107 0.24 15.37 -7.33
CA ALA A 107 0.02 16.32 -8.40
C ALA A 107 -0.84 15.75 -9.55
N ALA A 108 -0.98 14.42 -9.64
CA ALA A 108 -1.67 13.76 -10.75
C ALA A 108 -3.19 13.63 -10.48
N PRO A 109 -4.07 14.29 -11.28
CA PRO A 109 -5.52 14.23 -11.09
C PRO A 109 -6.10 12.82 -11.19
N ALA A 110 -5.53 11.98 -12.05
CA ALA A 110 -5.99 10.60 -12.24
C ALA A 110 -5.87 9.75 -10.97
N VAL A 111 -4.86 10.01 -10.13
CA VAL A 111 -4.64 9.29 -8.87
C VAL A 111 -5.42 9.95 -7.74
N THR A 112 -5.40 11.28 -7.66
CA THR A 112 -6.09 12.03 -6.61
C THR A 112 -7.61 11.98 -6.73
N ALA A 113 -8.17 11.72 -7.92
CA ALA A 113 -9.59 11.46 -8.09
C ALA A 113 -10.07 10.21 -7.31
N ILE A 114 -9.19 9.22 -7.09
CA ILE A 114 -9.53 7.96 -6.41
C ILE A 114 -9.05 8.00 -4.95
N LEU A 115 -7.80 8.40 -4.71
CA LEU A 115 -7.18 8.37 -3.38
C LEU A 115 -7.29 9.70 -2.61
N GLY A 116 -7.69 10.78 -3.27
CA GLY A 116 -7.51 12.13 -2.73
C GLY A 116 -6.04 12.39 -2.41
N GLN A 117 -5.77 12.90 -1.21
CA GLN A 117 -4.42 13.17 -0.70
C GLN A 117 -3.85 12.04 0.17
N ARG A 118 -4.50 10.85 0.18
CA ARG A 118 -4.14 9.68 1.01
C ARG A 118 -2.98 8.88 0.41
N ILE A 119 -1.92 9.61 0.08
CA ILE A 119 -0.70 9.10 -0.55
C ILE A 119 0.47 9.44 0.37
N TYR A 120 1.19 8.43 0.84
CA TYR A 120 2.15 8.57 1.92
C TYR A 120 3.52 8.00 1.55
N ALA A 121 4.59 8.70 1.94
CA ALA A 121 5.96 8.18 1.79
C ALA A 121 6.23 7.03 2.77
N ARG A 122 5.50 7.01 3.90
CA ARG A 122 5.49 5.92 4.87
C ARG A 122 4.07 5.66 5.31
N SER A 123 3.67 4.39 5.38
CA SER A 123 2.32 4.04 5.81
C SER A 123 2.04 4.58 7.23
N PRO A 124 0.91 5.29 7.44
CA PRO A 124 0.49 5.68 8.77
C PRO A 124 0.07 4.46 9.59
N ARG A 125 0.05 4.59 10.92
CA ARG A 125 -0.40 3.52 11.83
C ARG A 125 -1.89 3.21 11.68
N VAL A 126 -2.69 4.25 11.39
CA VAL A 126 -4.15 4.14 11.21
C VAL A 126 -4.51 4.81 9.88
N PRO A 127 -4.38 4.10 8.74
CA PRO A 127 -4.74 4.64 7.43
C PRO A 127 -6.26 4.77 7.27
N THR A 128 -6.69 5.80 6.55
CA THR A 128 -8.05 5.90 6.01
C THR A 128 -8.05 5.33 4.59
N TYR A 129 -8.95 4.39 4.30
CA TYR A 129 -9.00 3.69 3.02
C TYR A 129 -9.92 4.41 2.00
N PRO A 130 -9.61 4.33 0.69
CA PRO A 130 -8.40 3.75 0.12
C PRO A 130 -7.17 4.63 0.35
N CYS A 131 -5.99 4.01 0.49
CA CYS A 131 -4.72 4.71 0.65
C CYS A 131 -3.59 4.03 -0.12
N LEU A 132 -2.56 4.80 -0.47
CA LEU A 132 -1.33 4.30 -1.07
C LEU A 132 -0.12 4.73 -0.23
N ALA A 133 0.80 3.80 0.00
CA ALA A 133 2.05 4.10 0.70
C ALA A 133 3.25 3.39 0.05
N VAL A 134 4.43 4.00 0.18
CA VAL A 134 5.69 3.29 -0.09
C VAL A 134 5.93 2.30 1.04
N SER A 135 6.01 1.02 0.72
CA SER A 135 6.16 -0.06 1.71
C SER A 135 7.59 -0.57 1.81
N ARG A 136 8.33 -0.56 0.70
CA ARG A 136 9.71 -1.04 0.65
C ARG A 136 10.50 -0.19 -0.33
N THR A 137 11.73 0.10 0.04
CA THR A 137 12.73 0.69 -0.84
C THR A 137 13.98 -0.15 -0.72
N GLU A 138 14.55 -0.53 -1.86
CA GLU A 138 15.82 -1.21 -1.97
C GLU A 138 16.71 -0.40 -2.88
N SER A 139 17.99 -0.27 -2.53
CA SER A 139 18.92 0.58 -3.25
C SER A 139 20.18 -0.23 -3.54
N ARG A 140 20.60 -0.25 -4.81
CA ARG A 140 21.80 -0.94 -5.27
C ARG A 140 22.63 -0.01 -6.14
N VAL A 141 23.94 0.01 -5.89
CA VAL A 141 24.88 0.72 -6.77
C VAL A 141 25.03 -0.09 -8.06
N VAL A 142 24.92 0.57 -9.20
CA VAL A 142 25.08 -0.06 -10.52
C VAL A 142 26.49 0.19 -11.04
N GLU A 143 26.89 1.46 -11.14
CA GLU A 143 28.19 1.85 -11.68
C GLU A 143 28.58 3.24 -11.15
N GLY A 144 29.78 3.36 -10.60
CA GLY A 144 30.24 4.59 -9.96
C GLY A 144 29.24 5.11 -8.93
N GLU A 145 28.76 6.33 -9.15
CA GLU A 145 27.77 6.99 -8.30
C GLU A 145 26.32 6.76 -8.75
N VAL A 146 26.07 5.94 -9.77
CA VAL A 146 24.71 5.63 -10.25
C VAL A 146 24.06 4.59 -9.34
N ILE A 147 22.91 4.95 -8.78
CA ILE A 147 22.15 4.10 -7.86
C ILE A 147 20.83 3.73 -8.51
N GLU A 148 20.55 2.43 -8.54
CA GLU A 148 19.24 1.91 -8.88
C GLU A 148 18.45 1.63 -7.61
N HIS A 149 17.22 2.13 -7.58
CA HIS A 149 16.26 1.94 -6.52
C HIS A 149 15.09 1.11 -7.01
N LEU A 150 14.70 0.13 -6.21
CA LEU A 150 13.49 -0.65 -6.39
C LEU A 150 12.52 -0.33 -5.26
N LEU A 151 11.43 0.36 -5.60
CA LEU A 151 10.39 0.75 -4.66
C LEU A 151 9.17 -0.12 -4.84
N THR A 152 8.50 -0.44 -3.73
CA THR A 152 7.22 -1.13 -3.71
C THR A 152 6.17 -0.19 -3.14
N LEU A 153 5.23 0.21 -3.99
CA LEU A 153 4.04 0.97 -3.60
C LEU A 153 2.93 -0.03 -3.30
N THR A 154 2.32 0.11 -2.13
CA THR A 154 1.17 -0.70 -1.73
C THR A 154 -0.05 0.19 -1.61
N CYS A 155 -1.08 -0.14 -2.39
CA CYS A 155 -2.42 0.37 -2.25
C CYS A 155 -3.25 -0.59 -1.40
N VAL A 156 -4.07 -0.05 -0.50
CA VAL A 156 -5.02 -0.83 0.28
C VAL A 156 -6.41 -0.23 0.11
N SER A 157 -7.39 -1.09 -0.20
CA SER A 157 -8.79 -0.73 -0.42
C SER A 157 -9.70 -1.56 0.48
N LYS A 158 -10.80 -0.93 0.95
CA LYS A 158 -11.90 -1.54 1.73
C LYS A 158 -13.20 -1.66 0.93
N PHE A 159 -13.15 -1.50 -0.39
CA PHE A 159 -14.34 -1.42 -1.24
C PHE A 159 -15.17 -2.73 -1.28
N GLY A 160 -14.60 -3.87 -0.86
CA GLY A 160 -15.25 -5.18 -0.94
C GLY A 160 -15.08 -5.87 -2.32
N GLY A 161 -14.19 -5.37 -3.17
CA GLY A 161 -13.84 -5.98 -4.45
C GLY A 161 -12.55 -5.40 -5.05
N PRO A 162 -11.99 -6.02 -6.10
CA PRO A 162 -10.70 -5.62 -6.66
C PRO A 162 -10.75 -4.40 -7.57
N GLU A 163 -11.93 -3.87 -7.87
CA GLU A 163 -12.15 -2.79 -8.83
C GLU A 163 -11.45 -1.50 -8.41
N GLU A 164 -11.63 -1.07 -7.16
CA GLU A 164 -11.00 0.15 -6.64
C GLU A 164 -9.47 0.02 -6.65
N ALA A 165 -8.93 -1.11 -6.17
CA ALA A 165 -7.49 -1.36 -6.18
C ALA A 165 -6.91 -1.44 -7.61
N ARG A 166 -7.63 -2.04 -8.57
CA ARG A 166 -7.23 -2.07 -9.98
C ARG A 166 -7.23 -0.68 -10.61
N ALA A 167 -8.24 0.14 -10.32
CA ALA A 167 -8.31 1.51 -10.81
C ALA A 167 -7.12 2.33 -10.29
N VAL A 168 -6.79 2.20 -8.99
CA VAL A 168 -5.60 2.85 -8.41
C VAL A 168 -4.32 2.35 -9.08
N VAL A 169 -4.11 1.04 -9.18
CA VAL A 169 -2.90 0.46 -9.78
C VAL A 169 -2.73 0.89 -11.24
N ALA A 170 -3.82 0.94 -12.01
CA ALA A 170 -3.80 1.40 -13.39
C ALA A 170 -3.43 2.90 -13.49
N ALA A 171 -4.06 3.75 -12.67
CA ALA A 171 -3.78 5.19 -12.64
C ALA A 171 -2.34 5.48 -12.21
N VAL A 172 -1.87 4.83 -11.13
CA VAL A 172 -0.50 4.95 -10.64
C VAL A 172 0.50 4.48 -11.70
N ARG A 173 0.22 3.37 -12.39
CA ARG A 173 1.09 2.87 -13.46
C ARG A 173 1.22 3.89 -14.59
N ALA A 174 0.09 4.46 -15.04
CA ALA A 174 0.08 5.45 -16.12
C ALA A 174 0.84 6.74 -15.74
N VAL A 175 0.73 7.18 -14.48
CA VAL A 175 1.41 8.39 -14.00
C VAL A 175 2.89 8.16 -13.77
N ILE A 176 3.30 7.00 -13.25
CA ILE A 176 4.70 6.75 -12.88
C ILE A 176 5.54 6.32 -14.08
N HIS A 177 4.95 5.60 -15.04
CA HIS A 177 5.70 5.14 -16.20
C HIS A 177 6.18 6.37 -17.00
N ASP A 178 7.51 6.49 -17.19
CA ASP A 178 8.16 7.63 -17.83
C ASP A 178 8.08 8.98 -17.10
N ALA A 179 7.54 9.04 -15.88
CA ALA A 179 7.55 10.28 -15.13
C ALA A 179 8.96 10.70 -14.72
N ARG A 180 9.15 12.02 -14.63
CA ARG A 180 10.40 12.65 -14.19
C ARG A 180 10.15 13.52 -12.94
N PRO A 181 9.78 12.91 -11.80
CA PRO A 181 9.68 13.66 -10.54
C PRO A 181 11.03 14.30 -10.18
N THR A 182 10.96 15.52 -9.66
CA THR A 182 12.11 16.20 -9.07
C THR A 182 12.46 15.53 -7.74
N ILE A 183 13.71 15.13 -7.58
CA ILE A 183 14.24 14.52 -6.35
C ILE A 183 15.25 15.49 -5.74
N ALA A 184 15.18 15.69 -4.42
CA ALA A 184 16.11 16.55 -3.73
C ALA A 184 17.54 15.99 -3.80
N GLY A 185 18.46 16.78 -4.35
CA GLY A 185 19.90 16.52 -4.34
C GLY A 185 20.43 15.56 -5.40
N ARG A 186 19.57 14.93 -6.23
CA ARG A 186 19.98 13.96 -7.26
C ARG A 186 19.08 14.02 -8.50
N ARG A 187 19.61 13.60 -9.65
CA ARG A 187 18.89 13.60 -10.93
C ARG A 187 18.29 12.22 -11.18
N LEU A 188 16.99 12.19 -11.51
CA LEU A 188 16.32 10.96 -11.95
C LEU A 188 16.57 10.75 -13.44
N VAL A 189 17.22 9.64 -13.78
CA VAL A 189 17.57 9.28 -15.16
C VAL A 189 16.45 8.47 -15.79
N ASN A 190 15.91 7.50 -15.05
CA ASN A 190 14.90 6.57 -15.56
C ASN A 190 13.93 6.19 -14.45
N LEU A 191 12.64 6.12 -14.78
CA LEU A 191 11.58 5.68 -13.89
C LEU A 191 10.63 4.77 -14.65
N ARG A 192 10.58 3.49 -14.26
CA ARG A 192 9.77 2.47 -14.92
C ARG A 192 9.00 1.65 -13.90
N VAL A 193 7.78 1.30 -14.25
CA VAL A 193 7.01 0.29 -13.53
C VAL A 193 7.48 -1.08 -14.00
N ALA A 194 7.99 -1.89 -13.08
CA ALA A 194 8.52 -3.23 -13.36
C ALA A 194 7.48 -4.33 -13.09
N TYR A 195 6.56 -4.10 -12.15
CA TYR A 195 5.54 -5.07 -11.75
C TYR A 195 4.30 -4.35 -11.25
N ALA A 196 3.13 -4.90 -11.53
CA ALA A 196 1.87 -4.42 -10.97
C ALA A 196 0.92 -5.61 -10.77
N ASP A 197 0.26 -5.69 -9.62
CA ASP A 197 -0.64 -6.79 -9.28
C ASP A 197 -1.71 -6.33 -8.29
N VAL A 198 -2.84 -7.04 -8.26
CA VAL A 198 -3.96 -6.79 -7.35
C VAL A 198 -4.51 -8.11 -6.86
N PHE A 199 -4.53 -8.28 -5.54
CA PHE A 199 -4.92 -9.52 -4.90
C PHE A 199 -5.70 -9.25 -3.59
N PRO A 200 -6.59 -10.16 -3.18
CA PRO A 200 -7.26 -10.05 -1.90
C PRO A 200 -6.25 -10.18 -0.77
N ALA A 201 -6.42 -9.38 0.29
CA ALA A 201 -5.63 -9.54 1.50
C ALA A 201 -6.05 -10.81 2.26
N ALA A 202 -5.27 -11.17 3.29
CA ALA A 202 -5.69 -12.21 4.23
C ALA A 202 -7.01 -11.85 4.94
N GLU A 203 -7.24 -10.56 5.17
CA GLU A 203 -8.50 -10.03 5.64
C GLU A 203 -9.49 -9.90 4.47
N ARG A 204 -10.63 -10.59 4.57
CA ARG A 204 -11.57 -10.79 3.44
C ARG A 204 -12.21 -9.50 2.91
N GLU A 205 -12.12 -8.41 3.66
CA GLU A 205 -12.66 -7.10 3.29
C GLU A 205 -11.64 -6.21 2.59
N LEU A 206 -10.35 -6.58 2.62
CA LEU A 206 -9.28 -5.80 2.05
C LEU A 206 -8.82 -6.33 0.70
N THR A 207 -8.62 -5.42 -0.23
CA THR A 207 -7.85 -5.71 -1.45
C THR A 207 -6.54 -4.92 -1.42
N LEU A 208 -5.46 -5.60 -1.76
CA LEU A 208 -4.13 -5.02 -1.91
C LEU A 208 -3.80 -4.85 -3.38
N GLY A 209 -3.22 -3.71 -3.71
CA GLY A 209 -2.57 -3.46 -5.00
C GLY A 209 -1.08 -3.22 -4.77
N ILE A 210 -0.23 -3.90 -5.52
CA ILE A 210 1.23 -3.69 -5.47
C ILE A 210 1.69 -3.13 -6.79
N VAL A 211 2.52 -2.09 -6.75
CA VAL A 211 3.25 -1.56 -7.90
C VAL A 211 4.73 -1.49 -7.55
N ARG A 212 5.58 -2.22 -8.27
CA ARG A 212 7.03 -2.12 -8.13
C ARG A 212 7.59 -1.19 -9.18
N VAL A 213 8.39 -0.25 -8.74
CA VAL A 213 8.95 0.83 -9.54
C VAL A 213 10.45 0.76 -9.46
N ARG A 214 11.10 0.78 -10.62
CA ARG A 214 12.55 0.88 -10.76
C ARG A 214 12.90 2.32 -11.12
N ALA A 215 13.69 2.96 -10.25
CA ALA A 215 14.19 4.31 -10.44
C ALA A 215 15.71 4.27 -10.53
N VAL A 216 16.30 4.94 -11.51
CA VAL A 216 17.77 5.08 -11.62
C VAL A 216 18.12 6.53 -11.38
N THR A 217 19.01 6.78 -10.42
CA THR A 217 19.43 8.13 -10.04
C THR A 217 20.94 8.29 -10.17
N GLU A 218 21.34 9.50 -10.55
CA GLU A 218 22.74 9.91 -10.67
C GLU A 218 22.98 11.17 -9.82
N PRO A 219 24.23 11.43 -9.40
CA PRO A 219 24.57 12.69 -8.75
C PRO A 219 24.27 13.87 -9.68
N LEU A 220 23.96 15.03 -9.09
CA LEU A 220 23.75 16.28 -9.82
C LEU A 220 25.08 16.83 -10.37
#